data_AF-A0A507CIB7-F1
#
_entry.id   AF-A0A507CIB7-F1
#
_cell.length_a   1.000
_cell.length_b   1.000
_cell.length_c   1.000
_cell.angle_alpha   90.00
_cell.angle_beta   90.00
_cell.angle_gamma   90.00
#
_symmetry.space_group_name_H-M   'P 1'
#
loop_
_entity.id
_entity.type
_entity.pdbx_description
1 polymer ?
#
loop_
_entity_poly.entity_id
_entity_poly.type
_entity_poly.pdbx_seq_one_letter_code
_entity_poly.pdbx_strand_id
1 'polypeptide(L)'
;MGEVHDADEQPNEVYDEKDMRFKELETLLHDLHNGLLAKPVDDISDTVEAVVRRLAVAIPYIRGSDDMTVIAEELASSPFFTQDGDQFVKVLAKEDVQKLDADNGYVTVSLLYHLGHIWSPNVYRRLSENDWFGPLRKVVVERACAAAVYRVDRMHHAAVLLLYEICRVQELSINEMELLDAELIYCICEIIERTRDDEREAFNYDLIRLLLVFNDQFMTKNERRLVMINRVLSVVGSRIQHSKTLTENLVFMLNRADDIQTQMLLIKFLKVLFEDSTTWDLIYTNDLKVVLDVILRETRNVEDELKCSYLSILKPLILNTKLGELGYKFAEVGKLLNEIVHDMFGHDSLPVKREARKAFVDIERMLIRDF
;
A
#
# COMPACT_ATOMS: atom_id res chain seq x y z
N MET A 1 7.11 63.71 2.16
CA MET A 1 6.42 63.36 3.41
C MET A 1 5.29 62.45 2.98
N GLY A 2 5.42 61.13 2.97
CA GLY A 2 6.10 60.25 3.92
C GLY A 2 4.97 59.45 4.55
N GLU A 3 4.67 58.28 3.99
CA GLU A 3 3.82 57.27 4.63
C GLU A 3 4.23 55.92 4.03
N VAL A 4 5.12 55.27 4.78
CA VAL A 4 5.39 53.83 4.74
C VAL A 4 4.19 53.21 5.42
N HIS A 5 3.41 52.40 4.72
CA HIS A 5 2.43 51.52 5.36
C HIS A 5 3.07 50.14 5.52
N ASP A 6 3.05 49.72 6.77
CA ASP A 6 3.65 48.53 7.35
C ASP A 6 3.38 47.25 6.57
N ALA A 7 4.45 46.46 6.46
CA ALA A 7 4.35 45.02 6.27
C ALA A 7 3.85 44.42 7.59
N ASP A 8 2.55 44.14 7.67
CA ASP A 8 2.00 43.43 8.81
C ASP A 8 2.35 41.93 8.74
N GLU A 9 3.09 41.54 9.76
CA GLU A 9 3.51 40.22 10.17
C GLU A 9 2.32 39.25 10.34
N GLN A 10 2.27 38.18 9.55
CA GLN A 10 1.60 36.93 9.94
C GLN A 10 2.57 35.74 10.18
N PRO A 11 3.41 35.74 11.23
CA PRO A 11 4.05 34.51 11.71
C PRO A 11 3.61 34.01 13.09
N ASN A 12 2.82 34.75 13.89
CA ASN A 12 2.63 34.37 15.31
C ASN A 12 1.53 33.32 15.60
N GLU A 13 0.45 33.23 14.83
CA GLU A 13 -0.66 32.29 15.14
C GLU A 13 -0.30 30.82 14.85
N VAL A 14 0.46 30.56 13.78
CA VAL A 14 0.84 29.20 13.37
C VAL A 14 1.88 28.58 14.31
N TYR A 15 2.68 29.40 14.98
CA TYR A 15 3.65 28.92 15.97
C TYR A 15 2.97 28.53 17.29
N ASP A 16 1.98 29.31 17.75
CA ASP A 16 1.24 29.04 18.99
C ASP A 16 0.40 27.75 18.91
N GLU A 17 -0.28 27.51 17.77
CA GLU A 17 -1.04 26.26 17.56
C GLU A 17 -0.15 25.01 17.52
N LYS A 18 1.04 25.11 16.93
CA LYS A 18 1.99 23.97 16.85
C LYS A 18 2.56 23.61 18.22
N ASP A 19 2.91 24.61 19.02
CA ASP A 19 3.45 24.44 20.36
C ASP A 19 2.38 23.91 21.33
N MET A 20 1.15 24.44 21.24
CA MET A 20 0.01 23.94 22.01
C MET A 20 -0.27 22.46 21.68
N ARG A 21 -0.35 22.09 20.40
CA ARG A 21 -0.56 20.70 19.97
C ARG A 21 0.52 19.76 20.52
N PHE A 22 1.79 20.16 20.39
CA PHE A 22 2.90 19.33 20.84
C PHE A 22 2.81 19.07 22.35
N LYS A 23 2.48 20.10 23.13
CA LYS A 23 2.27 19.99 24.58
C LYS A 23 1.08 19.09 24.94
N GLU A 24 -0.02 19.16 24.21
CA GLU A 24 -1.18 18.26 24.42
C GLU A 24 -0.81 16.80 24.13
N LEU A 25 -0.05 16.54 23.06
CA LEU A 25 0.42 15.19 22.75
C LEU A 25 1.40 14.67 23.81
N GLU A 26 2.35 15.48 24.26
CA GLU A 26 3.26 15.12 25.37
C GLU A 26 2.49 14.81 26.65
N THR A 27 1.48 15.62 26.98
CA THR A 27 0.65 15.42 28.17
C THR A 27 -0.14 14.11 28.06
N LEU A 28 -0.73 13.83 26.90
CA LEU A 28 -1.44 12.58 26.62
C LEU A 28 -0.53 11.36 26.82
N LEU A 29 0.68 11.39 26.24
CA LEU A 29 1.64 10.30 26.37
C LEU A 29 2.09 10.11 27.82
N HIS A 30 2.35 11.19 28.54
CA HIS A 30 2.70 11.16 29.95
C HIS A 30 1.59 10.54 30.81
N ASP A 31 0.33 10.92 30.56
CA ASP A 31 -0.84 10.43 31.28
C ASP A 31 -1.14 8.96 31.00
N LEU A 32 -0.86 8.48 29.78
CA LEU A 32 -0.96 7.07 29.42
C LEU A 32 0.12 6.26 30.14
N HIS A 33 1.38 6.70 30.06
CA HIS A 33 2.52 5.96 30.61
C HIS A 33 2.53 5.92 32.14
N ASN A 34 2.34 7.07 32.80
CA ASN A 34 2.41 7.17 34.26
C ASN A 34 1.08 6.92 34.97
N GLY A 35 -0.02 6.86 34.22
CA GLY A 35 -1.36 6.55 34.71
C GLY A 35 -1.79 5.13 34.36
N LEU A 36 -2.42 4.99 33.19
CA LEU A 36 -3.13 3.77 32.78
C LEU A 36 -2.20 2.57 32.55
N LEU A 37 -0.95 2.81 32.14
CA LEU A 37 -0.01 1.77 31.71
C LEU A 37 1.18 1.60 32.67
N ALA A 38 1.13 2.24 33.83
CA ALA A 38 2.22 2.24 34.80
C ALA A 38 2.43 0.86 35.44
N LYS A 39 1.38 0.03 35.51
CA LYS A 39 1.41 -1.30 36.13
C LYS A 39 0.50 -2.28 35.39
N PRO A 40 0.80 -3.59 35.45
CA PRO A 40 -0.13 -4.66 35.07
C PRO A 40 -1.48 -4.50 35.77
N VAL A 41 -2.56 -4.89 35.10
CA VAL A 41 -3.93 -4.82 35.64
C VAL A 41 -4.62 -6.17 35.57
N ASP A 42 -5.54 -6.42 36.51
CA ASP A 42 -6.31 -7.67 36.55
C ASP A 42 -7.41 -7.70 35.47
N ASP A 43 -8.02 -6.56 35.13
CA ASP A 43 -8.94 -6.42 34.00
C ASP A 43 -8.36 -5.51 32.90
N ILE A 44 -7.93 -6.16 31.83
CA ILE A 44 -7.32 -5.50 30.66
C ILE A 44 -8.39 -4.79 29.82
N SER A 45 -9.65 -5.21 29.89
CA SER A 45 -10.73 -4.68 29.03
C SER A 45 -11.01 -3.21 29.32
N ASP A 46 -11.17 -2.88 30.60
CA ASP A 46 -11.35 -1.50 31.07
C ASP A 46 -10.15 -0.62 30.68
N THR A 47 -8.94 -1.18 30.69
CA THR A 47 -7.71 -0.46 30.32
C THR A 47 -7.68 -0.19 28.82
N VAL A 48 -8.03 -1.16 27.99
CA VAL A 48 -8.13 -0.99 26.53
C VAL A 48 -9.17 0.08 26.19
N GLU A 49 -10.38 0.00 26.77
CA GLU A 49 -11.43 1.00 26.54
C GLU A 49 -10.98 2.40 26.99
N ALA A 50 -10.33 2.50 28.16
CA ALA A 50 -9.83 3.79 28.67
C ALA A 50 -8.74 4.39 27.77
N VAL A 51 -7.82 3.57 27.25
CA VAL A 51 -6.77 4.01 26.32
C VAL A 51 -7.41 4.50 25.01
N VAL A 52 -8.28 3.69 24.40
CA VAL A 52 -8.95 4.04 23.13
C VAL A 52 -9.73 5.34 23.29
N ARG A 53 -10.52 5.47 24.37
CA ARG A 53 -11.33 6.66 24.64
C ARG A 53 -10.47 7.91 24.85
N ARG A 54 -9.35 7.81 25.57
CA ARG A 54 -8.45 8.97 25.78
C ARG A 54 -7.81 9.42 24.48
N LEU A 55 -7.33 8.48 23.66
CA LEU A 55 -6.77 8.77 22.35
C LEU A 55 -7.83 9.36 21.40
N ALA A 56 -9.07 8.86 21.45
CA ALA A 56 -10.17 9.36 20.64
C ALA A 56 -10.49 10.83 20.96
N VAL A 57 -10.49 11.22 22.23
CA VAL A 57 -10.66 12.63 22.65
C VAL A 57 -9.51 13.51 22.15
N ALA A 58 -8.30 12.96 22.00
CA ALA A 58 -7.12 13.69 21.56
C ALA A 58 -6.94 13.76 20.03
N ILE A 59 -7.84 13.18 19.23
CA ILE A 59 -7.79 13.18 17.76
C ILE A 59 -7.56 14.55 17.13
N PRO A 60 -8.14 15.66 17.62
CA PRO A 60 -7.86 17.00 17.07
C PRO A 60 -6.38 17.38 17.08
N TYR A 61 -5.58 16.79 17.98
CA TYR A 61 -4.15 17.06 18.12
C TYR A 61 -3.26 16.03 17.40
N ILE A 62 -3.82 14.86 17.04
CA ILE A 62 -3.14 13.81 16.29
C ILE A 62 -3.26 14.13 14.81
N ARG A 63 -2.16 14.38 14.09
CA ARG A 63 -2.17 14.75 12.66
C ARG A 63 -2.41 13.58 11.72
N GLY A 64 -1.96 12.39 12.08
CA GLY A 64 -2.11 11.22 11.23
C GLY A 64 -1.21 10.06 11.65
N SER A 65 -0.74 9.31 10.66
CA SER A 65 -0.02 8.05 10.87
C SER A 65 1.31 8.20 11.62
N ASP A 66 2.04 9.32 11.44
CA ASP A 66 3.30 9.57 12.15
C ASP A 66 3.08 9.72 13.66
N ASP A 67 2.12 10.58 14.05
CA ASP A 67 1.77 10.77 15.47
C ASP A 67 1.22 9.46 16.07
N MET A 68 0.43 8.68 15.32
CA MET A 68 -0.04 7.36 15.75
C MET A 68 1.10 6.32 15.88
N THR A 69 2.17 6.45 15.09
CA THR A 69 3.36 5.62 15.22
C THR A 69 4.05 5.92 16.55
N VAL A 70 4.28 7.21 16.87
CA VAL A 70 4.86 7.63 18.15
C VAL A 70 4.00 7.17 19.33
N ILE A 71 2.67 7.31 19.24
CA ILE A 71 1.76 6.80 20.27
C ILE A 71 1.92 5.30 20.44
N ALA A 72 1.91 4.51 19.36
CA ALA A 72 2.04 3.07 19.44
C ALA A 72 3.41 2.60 19.97
N GLU A 73 4.49 3.32 19.64
CA GLU A 73 5.83 3.07 20.18
C GLU A 73 5.87 3.30 21.70
N GLU A 74 5.26 4.39 22.17
CA GLU A 74 5.19 4.71 23.59
C GLU A 74 4.30 3.73 24.36
N LEU A 75 3.19 3.29 23.77
CA LEU A 75 2.38 2.20 24.33
C LEU A 75 3.22 0.92 24.44
N ALA A 76 3.90 0.52 23.36
CA ALA A 76 4.69 -0.70 23.30
C ALA A 76 5.93 -0.68 24.22
N SER A 77 6.48 0.49 24.53
CA SER A 77 7.61 0.66 25.46
C SER A 77 7.22 0.57 26.93
N SER A 78 5.92 0.68 27.24
CA SER A 78 5.42 0.67 28.62
C SER A 78 5.66 -0.68 29.33
N PRO A 79 5.86 -0.67 30.68
CA PRO A 79 5.98 -1.91 31.46
C PRO A 79 4.75 -2.82 31.32
N PHE A 80 3.57 -2.24 31.13
CA PHE A 80 2.32 -2.96 30.89
C PHE A 80 2.42 -3.85 29.65
N PHE A 81 2.92 -3.34 28.52
CA PHE A 81 3.00 -4.11 27.27
C PHE A 81 3.97 -5.29 27.34
N THR A 82 4.95 -5.26 28.24
CA THR A 82 5.88 -6.38 28.46
C THR A 82 5.18 -7.61 29.02
N GLN A 83 4.13 -7.44 29.85
CA GLN A 83 3.41 -8.55 30.48
C GLN A 83 2.06 -8.81 29.81
N ASP A 84 1.31 -7.75 29.51
CA ASP A 84 -0.11 -7.81 29.12
C ASP A 84 -0.36 -7.36 27.68
N GLY A 85 0.67 -6.94 26.94
CA GLY A 85 0.53 -6.41 25.58
C GLY A 85 -0.17 -7.38 24.60
N ASP A 86 0.09 -8.68 24.73
CA ASP A 86 -0.58 -9.70 23.92
C ASP A 86 -2.09 -9.74 24.17
N GLN A 87 -2.49 -9.61 25.43
CA GLN A 87 -3.90 -9.61 25.83
C GLN A 87 -4.57 -8.27 25.47
N PHE A 88 -3.86 -7.16 25.61
CA PHE A 88 -4.32 -5.85 25.14
C PHE A 88 -4.73 -5.90 23.67
N VAL A 89 -3.83 -6.41 22.80
CA VAL A 89 -4.14 -6.52 21.37
C VAL A 89 -5.25 -7.53 21.11
N LYS A 90 -5.34 -8.63 21.87
CA LYS A 90 -6.46 -9.59 21.74
C LYS A 90 -7.81 -8.97 22.08
N VAL A 91 -7.87 -8.13 23.10
CA VAL A 91 -9.10 -7.44 23.48
C VAL A 91 -9.45 -6.39 22.43
N LEU A 92 -8.47 -5.59 22.00
CA LEU A 92 -8.66 -4.61 20.93
C LEU A 92 -9.14 -5.25 19.62
N ALA A 93 -8.62 -6.44 19.29
CA ALA A 93 -9.02 -7.24 18.12
C ALA A 93 -10.39 -7.93 18.26
N LYS A 94 -11.11 -7.78 19.39
CA LYS A 94 -12.48 -8.28 19.56
C LYS A 94 -13.53 -7.19 19.38
N GLU A 95 -13.11 -5.93 19.24
CA GLU A 95 -14.02 -4.80 19.02
C GLU A 95 -14.82 -4.96 17.72
N ASP A 96 -16.09 -4.53 17.77
CA ASP A 96 -16.93 -4.46 16.59
C ASP A 96 -16.74 -3.12 15.87
N VAL A 97 -15.79 -3.11 14.96
CA VAL A 97 -15.37 -1.95 14.15
C VAL A 97 -16.56 -1.20 13.53
N GLN A 98 -17.62 -1.90 13.14
CA GLN A 98 -18.78 -1.28 12.49
C GLN A 98 -19.61 -0.43 13.45
N LYS A 99 -19.57 -0.74 14.76
CA LYS A 99 -20.32 -0.02 15.80
C LYS A 99 -19.56 1.17 16.36
N LEU A 100 -18.26 1.28 16.08
CA LEU A 100 -17.44 2.39 16.54
C LEU A 100 -17.76 3.67 15.77
N ASP A 101 -17.80 4.79 16.49
CA ASP A 101 -17.82 6.11 15.88
C ASP A 101 -16.51 6.38 15.09
N ALA A 102 -16.44 7.50 14.38
CA ALA A 102 -15.30 7.83 13.54
C ALA A 102 -13.97 7.88 14.32
N ASP A 103 -14.01 8.38 15.54
CA ASP A 103 -12.84 8.69 16.34
C ASP A 103 -12.30 7.45 17.06
N ASN A 104 -13.17 6.74 17.78
CA ASN A 104 -12.83 5.45 18.39
C ASN A 104 -12.48 4.41 17.32
N GLY A 105 -13.19 4.42 16.19
CA GLY A 105 -12.89 3.55 15.05
C GLY A 105 -11.51 3.83 14.46
N TYR A 106 -11.16 5.09 14.24
CA TYR A 106 -9.83 5.47 13.76
C TYR A 106 -8.74 5.01 14.73
N VAL A 107 -8.88 5.30 16.03
CA VAL A 107 -7.89 4.88 17.04
C VAL A 107 -7.72 3.38 17.07
N THR A 108 -8.81 2.62 17.17
CA THR A 108 -8.76 1.15 17.26
C THR A 108 -8.05 0.54 16.05
N VAL A 109 -8.45 0.95 14.84
CA VAL A 109 -7.87 0.41 13.60
C VAL A 109 -6.40 0.84 13.45
N SER A 110 -6.08 2.10 13.74
CA SER A 110 -4.69 2.60 13.70
C SER A 110 -3.80 1.94 14.73
N LEU A 111 -4.26 1.71 15.96
CA LEU A 111 -3.47 0.99 16.97
C LEU A 111 -3.17 -0.44 16.52
N LEU A 112 -4.16 -1.17 15.97
CA LEU A 112 -3.93 -2.52 15.44
C LEU A 112 -2.90 -2.52 14.30
N TYR A 113 -2.96 -1.52 13.41
CA TYR A 113 -1.98 -1.34 12.34
C TYR A 113 -0.57 -1.03 12.85
N HIS A 114 -0.42 -0.07 13.76
CA HIS A 114 0.91 0.35 14.23
C HIS A 114 1.52 -0.66 15.21
N LEU A 115 0.74 -1.21 16.14
CA LEU A 115 1.23 -2.24 17.07
C LEU A 115 1.60 -3.53 16.34
N GLY A 116 0.93 -3.87 15.24
CA GLY A 116 1.32 -5.02 14.41
C GLY A 116 2.69 -4.86 13.75
N HIS A 117 3.08 -3.63 13.40
CA HIS A 117 4.41 -3.31 12.86
C HIS A 117 5.50 -3.31 13.93
N ILE A 118 5.21 -2.69 15.07
CA ILE A 118 6.19 -2.46 16.14
C ILE A 118 6.43 -3.73 16.96
N TRP A 119 5.34 -4.41 17.34
CA TRP A 119 5.40 -5.46 18.36
C TRP A 119 5.36 -6.87 17.78
N SER A 120 4.37 -7.20 16.93
CA SER A 120 4.33 -8.53 16.31
C SER A 120 3.43 -8.61 15.07
N PRO A 121 3.92 -9.14 13.94
CA PRO A 121 3.07 -9.44 12.77
C PRO A 121 1.97 -10.48 13.06
N ASN A 122 2.05 -11.20 14.18
CA ASN A 122 0.96 -12.09 14.63
C ASN A 122 -0.33 -11.35 14.98
N VAL A 123 -0.28 -10.02 15.17
CA VAL A 123 -1.48 -9.19 15.34
C VAL A 123 -2.38 -9.31 14.11
N TYR A 124 -1.82 -9.10 12.92
CA TYR A 124 -2.58 -9.23 11.67
C TYR A 124 -3.15 -10.63 11.48
N ARG A 125 -2.39 -11.64 11.92
CA ARG A 125 -2.83 -13.03 11.79
C ARG A 125 -4.10 -13.34 12.56
N ARG A 126 -4.21 -12.77 13.76
CA ARG A 126 -5.37 -12.92 14.65
C ARG A 126 -6.59 -12.16 14.15
N LEU A 127 -6.40 -11.06 13.43
CA LEU A 127 -7.51 -10.30 12.86
C LEU A 127 -8.29 -11.13 11.82
N SER A 128 -7.60 -11.97 11.03
CA SER A 128 -8.29 -12.92 10.15
C SER A 128 -9.07 -13.97 10.92
N GLU A 129 -8.55 -14.48 12.04
CA GLU A 129 -9.29 -15.43 12.91
C GLU A 129 -10.58 -14.81 13.48
N ASN A 130 -10.57 -13.50 13.71
CA ASN A 130 -11.70 -12.73 14.24
C ASN A 130 -12.59 -12.12 13.13
N ASP A 131 -12.48 -12.57 11.87
CA ASP A 131 -13.30 -12.13 10.74
C ASP A 131 -13.29 -10.60 10.50
N TRP A 132 -12.13 -9.95 10.67
CA TRP A 132 -12.00 -8.50 10.47
C TRP A 132 -12.08 -8.06 9.02
N PHE A 133 -11.90 -8.98 8.07
CA PHE A 133 -11.89 -8.65 6.65
C PHE A 133 -13.22 -8.03 6.20
N GLY A 134 -14.36 -8.66 6.52
CA GLY A 134 -15.68 -8.17 6.17
C GLY A 134 -16.02 -6.79 6.76
N PRO A 135 -15.84 -6.58 8.08
CA PRO A 135 -15.97 -5.27 8.71
C PRO A 135 -15.08 -4.18 8.11
N LEU A 136 -13.79 -4.45 7.88
CA LEU A 136 -12.89 -3.46 7.28
C LEU A 136 -13.28 -3.15 5.83
N ARG A 137 -13.67 -4.16 5.04
CA ARG A 137 -14.22 -3.96 3.69
C ARG A 137 -15.39 -2.96 3.73
N LYS A 138 -16.35 -3.17 4.64
CA LYS A 138 -17.50 -2.28 4.78
C LYS A 138 -17.09 -0.86 5.14
N VAL A 139 -16.14 -0.69 6.07
CA VAL A 139 -15.61 0.65 6.41
C VAL A 139 -15.04 1.34 5.17
N VAL A 140 -14.26 0.64 4.34
CA VAL A 140 -13.72 1.21 3.11
C VAL A 140 -14.85 1.58 2.14
N VAL A 141 -15.79 0.68 1.86
CA VAL A 141 -16.88 0.93 0.90
C VAL A 141 -17.84 2.03 1.39
N GLU A 142 -18.33 1.93 2.63
CA GLU A 142 -19.36 2.81 3.16
C GLU A 142 -18.80 4.19 3.52
N ARG A 143 -17.57 4.28 4.03
CA ARG A 143 -17.00 5.54 4.51
C ARG A 143 -16.08 6.21 3.48
N ALA A 144 -15.23 5.48 2.77
CA ALA A 144 -14.34 6.09 1.78
C ALA A 144 -15.09 6.52 0.51
N CYS A 145 -16.00 5.70 -0.01
CA CYS A 145 -16.77 6.06 -1.22
C CYS A 145 -17.87 7.10 -0.97
N ALA A 146 -18.36 7.25 0.27
CA ALA A 146 -19.29 8.31 0.64
C ALA A 146 -18.60 9.66 0.97
N ALA A 147 -17.27 9.67 1.12
CA ALA A 147 -16.50 10.80 1.64
C ALA A 147 -16.37 12.02 0.71
N ALA A 148 -17.11 12.10 -0.39
CA ALA A 148 -17.33 13.39 -1.07
C ALA A 148 -17.93 14.46 -0.13
N VAL A 149 -18.39 14.09 1.08
CA VAL A 149 -19.10 14.96 2.04
C VAL A 149 -18.46 15.07 3.43
N TYR A 150 -17.52 14.21 3.86
CA TYR A 150 -17.03 14.20 5.26
C TYR A 150 -15.50 14.27 5.38
N ARG A 151 -14.95 15.49 5.32
CA ARG A 151 -13.51 15.81 5.50
C ARG A 151 -12.92 15.45 6.90
N VAL A 152 -13.64 14.73 7.77
CA VAL A 152 -13.25 14.50 9.18
C VAL A 152 -13.03 13.02 9.52
N ASP A 153 -13.60 12.06 8.78
CA ASP A 153 -13.42 10.64 9.10
C ASP A 153 -12.08 10.12 8.55
N ARG A 154 -11.15 9.71 9.43
CA ARG A 154 -9.84 9.14 9.07
C ARG A 154 -9.78 7.61 9.17
N MET A 155 -10.84 6.99 9.66
CA MET A 155 -10.91 5.55 9.89
C MET A 155 -10.77 4.76 8.59
N HIS A 156 -11.31 5.28 7.48
CA HIS A 156 -11.24 4.62 6.18
C HIS A 156 -9.79 4.45 5.68
N HIS A 157 -8.92 5.45 5.89
CA HIS A 157 -7.49 5.34 5.55
C HIS A 157 -6.81 4.29 6.42
N ALA A 158 -7.04 4.32 7.74
CA ALA A 158 -6.53 3.29 8.65
C ALA A 158 -7.02 1.88 8.26
N ALA A 159 -8.26 1.73 7.81
CA ALA A 159 -8.81 0.47 7.35
C ALA A 159 -8.16 -0.04 6.06
N VAL A 160 -7.83 0.84 5.12
CA VAL A 160 -7.06 0.51 3.90
C VAL A 160 -5.68 -0.03 4.28
N LEU A 161 -4.98 0.67 5.17
CA LEU A 161 -3.67 0.25 5.67
C LEU A 161 -3.72 -1.12 6.36
N LEU A 162 -4.72 -1.34 7.23
CA LEU A 162 -4.86 -2.61 7.95
C LEU A 162 -5.28 -3.77 7.03
N LEU A 163 -6.15 -3.53 6.05
CA LEU A 163 -6.51 -4.55 5.05
C LEU A 163 -5.31 -4.96 4.20
N TYR A 164 -4.46 -3.99 3.82
CA TYR A 164 -3.21 -4.27 3.12
C TYR A 164 -2.34 -5.22 3.94
N GLU A 165 -2.16 -4.94 5.24
CA GLU A 165 -1.37 -5.78 6.14
C GLU A 165 -1.92 -7.19 6.32
N ILE A 166 -3.25 -7.33 6.49
CA ILE A 166 -3.91 -8.64 6.58
C ILE A 166 -3.65 -9.45 5.31
N CYS A 167 -3.87 -8.85 4.14
CA CYS A 167 -3.64 -9.51 2.84
C CYS A 167 -2.16 -9.75 2.54
N ARG A 168 -1.25 -9.00 3.15
CA ARG A 168 0.20 -9.20 2.97
C ARG A 168 0.69 -10.38 3.79
N VAL A 169 0.23 -10.51 5.03
CA VAL A 169 0.73 -11.51 5.98
C VAL A 169 0.01 -12.85 5.84
N GLN A 170 -1.21 -12.87 5.29
CA GLN A 170 -2.02 -14.06 5.18
C GLN A 170 -2.66 -14.23 3.81
N GLU A 171 -2.81 -15.47 3.42
CA GLU A 171 -3.60 -15.85 2.25
C GLU A 171 -5.07 -15.96 2.65
N LEU A 172 -5.94 -15.21 1.98
CA LEU A 172 -7.36 -15.16 2.29
C LEU A 172 -8.04 -16.52 2.06
N SER A 173 -9.01 -16.86 2.89
CA SER A 173 -9.91 -18.00 2.67
C SER A 173 -10.77 -17.81 1.42
N ILE A 174 -11.41 -18.88 0.92
CA ILE A 174 -12.31 -18.80 -0.24
C ILE A 174 -13.47 -17.82 0.04
N ASN A 175 -14.01 -17.82 1.26
CA ASN A 175 -15.08 -16.91 1.66
C ASN A 175 -14.61 -15.45 1.68
N GLU A 176 -13.41 -15.17 2.20
CA GLU A 176 -12.83 -13.81 2.14
C GLU A 176 -12.52 -13.38 0.70
N MET A 177 -12.11 -14.31 -0.18
CA MET A 177 -11.95 -14.04 -1.61
C MET A 177 -13.28 -13.70 -2.30
N GLU A 178 -14.44 -14.11 -1.77
CA GLU A 178 -15.75 -13.67 -2.26
C GLU A 178 -16.07 -12.23 -1.82
N LEU A 179 -15.57 -11.80 -0.66
CA LEU A 179 -15.69 -10.42 -0.17
C LEU A 179 -14.81 -9.44 -0.96
N LEU A 180 -13.76 -9.93 -1.62
CA LEU A 180 -13.05 -9.23 -2.69
C LEU A 180 -13.87 -9.21 -3.98
N ASP A 181 -14.98 -8.48 -3.96
CA ASP A 181 -15.91 -8.36 -5.06
C ASP A 181 -15.68 -7.12 -5.94
N ALA A 182 -16.45 -7.02 -7.03
CA ALA A 182 -16.33 -5.93 -7.98
C ALA A 182 -16.71 -4.57 -7.36
N GLU A 183 -17.60 -4.54 -6.36
CA GLU A 183 -18.00 -3.31 -5.67
C GLU A 183 -16.81 -2.68 -4.94
N LEU A 184 -16.11 -3.47 -4.11
CA LEU A 184 -14.94 -3.00 -3.38
C LEU A 184 -13.86 -2.48 -4.34
N ILE A 185 -13.54 -3.26 -5.38
CA ILE A 185 -12.48 -2.92 -6.34
C ILE A 185 -12.85 -1.68 -7.14
N TYR A 186 -14.11 -1.56 -7.58
CA TYR A 186 -14.60 -0.38 -8.27
C TYR A 186 -14.55 0.85 -7.36
N CYS A 187 -14.94 0.72 -6.08
CA CYS A 187 -14.84 1.79 -5.10
C CYS A 187 -13.41 2.28 -4.94
N ILE A 188 -12.44 1.38 -4.77
CA ILE A 188 -11.01 1.72 -4.69
C ILE A 188 -10.54 2.46 -5.95
N CYS A 189 -10.88 1.96 -7.14
CA CYS A 189 -10.51 2.60 -8.41
C CYS A 189 -11.14 4.00 -8.55
N GLU A 190 -12.40 4.18 -8.17
CA GLU A 190 -13.05 5.50 -8.17
C GLU A 190 -12.34 6.49 -7.25
N ILE A 191 -11.97 6.06 -6.04
CA ILE A 191 -11.30 6.96 -5.08
C ILE A 191 -9.91 7.34 -5.63
N ILE A 192 -9.17 6.39 -6.20
CA ILE A 192 -7.87 6.67 -6.82
C ILE A 192 -7.99 7.75 -7.90
N GLU A 193 -9.00 7.65 -8.77
CA GLU A 193 -9.17 8.64 -9.85
C GLU A 193 -9.68 10.00 -9.36
N ARG A 194 -10.44 10.05 -8.26
CA ARG A 194 -10.94 11.31 -7.69
C ARG A 194 -9.90 12.06 -6.87
N THR A 195 -8.88 11.36 -6.37
CA THR A 195 -7.85 11.93 -5.48
C THR A 195 -6.58 12.38 -6.22
N ARG A 196 -6.65 12.53 -7.56
CA ARG A 196 -5.50 12.94 -8.40
C ARG A 196 -4.88 14.28 -7.99
N ASP A 197 -5.72 15.26 -7.64
CA ASP A 197 -5.30 16.62 -7.28
C ASP A 197 -5.43 16.88 -5.76
N ASP A 198 -5.64 15.83 -4.96
CA ASP A 198 -5.71 15.95 -3.50
C ASP A 198 -4.29 16.09 -2.93
N GLU A 199 -4.11 16.93 -1.91
CA GLU A 199 -2.84 17.11 -1.19
C GLU A 199 -2.37 15.80 -0.52
N ARG A 200 -3.27 14.81 -0.40
CA ARG A 200 -3.03 13.50 0.21
C ARG A 200 -2.59 12.43 -0.78
N GLU A 201 -1.49 12.67 -1.52
CA GLU A 201 -0.87 11.66 -2.41
C GLU A 201 -0.63 10.32 -1.70
N ALA A 202 -0.30 10.35 -0.40
CA ALA A 202 -0.07 9.15 0.42
C ALA A 202 -1.27 8.19 0.45
N PHE A 203 -2.49 8.71 0.61
CA PHE A 203 -3.69 7.86 0.66
C PHE A 203 -3.97 7.20 -0.70
N ASN A 204 -3.72 7.92 -1.80
CA ASN A 204 -3.83 7.36 -3.14
C ASN A 204 -2.86 6.18 -3.33
N TYR A 205 -1.61 6.33 -2.90
CA TYR A 205 -0.62 5.26 -2.97
C TYR A 205 -0.97 4.06 -2.11
N ASP A 206 -1.57 4.27 -0.93
CA ASP A 206 -2.02 3.18 -0.07
C ASP A 206 -3.19 2.40 -0.68
N LEU A 207 -4.12 3.08 -1.36
CA LEU A 207 -5.17 2.43 -2.14
C LEU A 207 -4.60 1.60 -3.30
N ILE A 208 -3.58 2.12 -3.99
CA ILE A 208 -2.90 1.36 -5.05
C ILE A 208 -2.20 0.14 -4.45
N ARG A 209 -1.46 0.27 -3.34
CA ARG A 209 -0.86 -0.88 -2.65
C ARG A 209 -1.89 -1.93 -2.26
N LEU A 210 -3.06 -1.50 -1.79
CA LEU A 210 -4.17 -2.40 -1.49
C LEU A 210 -4.66 -3.15 -2.74
N LEU A 211 -4.81 -2.44 -3.87
CA LEU A 211 -5.19 -3.04 -5.14
C LEU A 211 -4.15 -4.08 -5.62
N LEU A 212 -2.86 -3.77 -5.45
CA LEU A 212 -1.77 -4.67 -5.82
C LEU A 212 -1.78 -5.96 -5.00
N VAL A 213 -1.95 -5.86 -3.67
CA VAL A 213 -1.99 -7.04 -2.80
C VAL A 213 -3.25 -7.87 -3.04
N PHE A 214 -4.39 -7.25 -3.38
CA PHE A 214 -5.59 -7.99 -3.81
C PHE A 214 -5.35 -8.79 -5.10
N ASN A 215 -4.66 -8.19 -6.08
CA ASN A 215 -4.28 -8.94 -7.27
C ASN A 215 -3.35 -10.12 -6.93
N ASP A 216 -2.36 -9.91 -6.06
CA ASP A 216 -1.43 -10.97 -5.63
C ASP A 216 -2.16 -12.13 -4.92
N GLN A 217 -3.23 -11.85 -4.15
CA GLN A 217 -4.11 -12.88 -3.59
C GLN A 217 -4.78 -13.73 -4.68
N PHE A 218 -5.36 -13.11 -5.72
CA PHE A 218 -5.94 -13.85 -6.85
C PHE A 218 -4.89 -14.68 -7.59
N MET A 219 -3.73 -14.09 -7.86
CA MET A 219 -2.62 -14.77 -8.56
C MET A 219 -2.13 -15.98 -7.76
N THR A 220 -1.86 -15.80 -6.47
CA THR A 220 -1.40 -16.88 -5.57
C THR A 220 -2.40 -18.04 -5.50
N LYS A 221 -3.71 -17.74 -5.43
CA LYS A 221 -4.76 -18.76 -5.47
C LYS A 221 -4.77 -19.52 -6.79
N ASN A 222 -4.63 -18.81 -7.91
CA ASN A 222 -4.70 -19.40 -9.24
C ASN A 222 -3.47 -20.25 -9.60
N GLU A 223 -2.28 -19.87 -9.12
CA GLU A 223 -1.07 -20.70 -9.26
C GLU A 223 -1.22 -22.09 -8.65
N ARG A 224 -2.05 -22.23 -7.59
CA ARG A 224 -2.32 -23.49 -6.90
C ARG A 224 -3.48 -24.31 -7.50
N ARG A 225 -3.86 -24.01 -8.76
CA ARG A 225 -4.91 -24.69 -9.56
C ARG A 225 -6.36 -24.35 -9.19
N LEU A 226 -6.59 -23.28 -8.45
CA LEU A 226 -7.93 -22.68 -8.45
C LEU A 226 -8.10 -21.90 -9.76
N VAL A 227 -9.30 -21.92 -10.34
CA VAL A 227 -9.64 -21.06 -11.48
C VAL A 227 -10.60 -20.00 -10.95
N MET A 228 -10.05 -19.04 -10.23
CA MET A 228 -10.78 -17.86 -9.77
C MET A 228 -10.61 -16.74 -10.79
N ILE A 229 -11.72 -16.09 -11.14
CA ILE A 229 -11.67 -14.88 -11.96
C ILE A 229 -10.97 -13.81 -11.14
N ASN A 230 -9.86 -13.27 -11.68
CA ASN A 230 -9.20 -12.13 -11.08
C ASN A 230 -10.06 -10.88 -11.28
N ARG A 231 -10.84 -10.54 -10.24
CA ARG A 231 -11.77 -9.42 -10.29
C ARG A 231 -11.06 -8.08 -10.36
N VAL A 232 -9.81 -8.00 -9.88
CA VAL A 232 -8.99 -6.78 -10.02
C VAL A 232 -8.78 -6.48 -11.50
N LEU A 233 -8.29 -7.46 -12.26
CA LEU A 233 -8.11 -7.32 -13.71
C LEU A 233 -9.44 -7.08 -14.43
N SER A 234 -10.50 -7.78 -14.03
CA SER A 234 -11.82 -7.61 -14.66
C SER A 234 -12.36 -6.19 -14.51
N VAL A 235 -12.25 -5.60 -13.30
CA VAL A 235 -12.73 -4.23 -13.05
C VAL A 235 -11.81 -3.20 -13.73
N VAL A 236 -10.49 -3.34 -13.61
CA VAL A 236 -9.52 -2.43 -14.24
C VAL A 236 -9.68 -2.45 -15.77
N GLY A 237 -9.82 -3.62 -16.38
CA GLY A 237 -10.04 -3.80 -17.82
C GLY A 237 -11.39 -3.27 -18.31
N SER A 238 -12.42 -3.26 -17.46
CA SER A 238 -13.71 -2.62 -17.81
C SER A 238 -13.66 -1.09 -17.79
N ARG A 239 -12.59 -0.50 -17.26
CA ARG A 239 -12.48 0.94 -16.97
C ARG A 239 -11.33 1.63 -17.71
N ILE A 240 -10.92 1.15 -18.88
CA ILE A 240 -9.71 1.64 -19.58
C ILE A 240 -9.65 3.18 -19.70
N GLN A 241 -10.77 3.82 -20.05
CA GLN A 241 -10.84 5.28 -20.22
C GLN A 241 -10.93 6.07 -18.90
N HIS A 242 -11.03 5.38 -17.76
CA HIS A 242 -11.24 5.92 -16.42
C HIS A 242 -10.19 5.39 -15.43
N SER A 243 -8.97 5.14 -15.90
CA SER A 243 -7.86 4.60 -15.10
C SER A 243 -6.56 5.42 -15.29
N LYS A 244 -6.70 6.72 -15.59
CA LYS A 244 -5.56 7.58 -15.92
C LYS A 244 -4.68 7.81 -14.69
N THR A 245 -5.27 8.20 -13.58
CA THR A 245 -4.54 8.46 -12.33
C THR A 245 -3.89 7.19 -11.80
N LEU A 246 -4.63 6.07 -11.86
CA LEU A 246 -4.12 4.75 -11.48
C LEU A 246 -2.87 4.40 -12.30
N THR A 247 -2.92 4.52 -13.63
CA THR A 247 -1.78 4.15 -14.49
C THR A 247 -0.59 5.09 -14.34
N GLU A 248 -0.81 6.40 -14.25
CA GLU A 248 0.23 7.38 -13.96
C GLU A 248 0.93 7.04 -12.63
N ASN A 249 0.14 6.75 -11.58
CA ASN A 249 0.70 6.42 -10.27
C ASN A 249 1.37 5.05 -10.20
N LEU A 250 0.90 4.03 -10.95
CA LEU A 250 1.61 2.75 -11.06
C LEU A 250 3.02 2.94 -11.63
N VAL A 251 3.17 3.76 -12.66
CA VAL A 251 4.47 4.05 -13.30
C VAL A 251 5.33 4.92 -12.38
N PHE A 252 4.73 5.93 -11.74
CA PHE A 252 5.43 6.78 -10.79
C PHE A 252 5.97 5.98 -9.60
N MET A 253 5.13 5.13 -8.99
CA MET A 253 5.51 4.25 -7.89
C MET A 253 6.58 3.25 -8.33
N LEU A 254 6.49 2.67 -9.52
CA LEU A 254 7.55 1.77 -10.03
C LEU A 254 8.91 2.47 -10.13
N ASN A 255 8.93 3.73 -10.57
CA ASN A 255 10.18 4.49 -10.71
C ASN A 255 10.76 4.96 -9.37
N ARG A 256 9.97 4.97 -8.28
CA ARG A 256 10.33 5.57 -6.98
C ARG A 256 10.32 4.60 -5.81
N ALA A 257 9.72 3.43 -5.95
CA ALA A 257 9.66 2.44 -4.89
C ALA A 257 11.07 2.05 -4.48
N ASP A 258 11.30 2.04 -3.18
CA ASP A 258 12.57 1.74 -2.51
C ASP A 258 12.52 0.38 -1.80
N ASP A 259 11.33 -0.06 -1.37
CA ASP A 259 11.13 -1.37 -0.77
C ASP A 259 10.87 -2.47 -1.81
N ILE A 260 11.55 -3.62 -1.61
CA ILE A 260 11.50 -4.77 -2.53
C ILE A 260 10.07 -5.31 -2.65
N GLN A 261 9.30 -5.31 -1.57
CA GLN A 261 7.95 -5.87 -1.54
C GLN A 261 6.99 -5.11 -2.46
N THR A 262 6.97 -3.78 -2.38
CA THR A 262 6.18 -2.91 -3.26
C THR A 262 6.65 -3.06 -4.71
N GLN A 263 7.95 -3.08 -4.96
CA GLN A 263 8.49 -3.30 -6.31
C GLN A 263 8.02 -4.64 -6.89
N MET A 264 8.09 -5.73 -6.12
CA MET A 264 7.63 -7.05 -6.55
C MET A 264 6.12 -7.05 -6.87
N LEU A 265 5.30 -6.44 -6.01
CA LEU A 265 3.86 -6.30 -6.24
C LEU A 265 3.55 -5.49 -7.52
N LEU A 266 4.24 -4.37 -7.73
CA LEU A 266 4.09 -3.53 -8.92
C LEU A 266 4.46 -4.29 -10.19
N ILE A 267 5.62 -4.98 -10.21
CA ILE A 267 6.09 -5.72 -11.38
C ILE A 267 5.14 -6.87 -11.71
N LYS A 268 4.71 -7.64 -10.70
CA LYS A 268 3.73 -8.71 -10.89
C LYS A 268 2.43 -8.18 -11.46
N PHE A 269 1.93 -7.05 -10.95
CA PHE A 269 0.69 -6.46 -11.44
C PHE A 269 0.81 -5.92 -12.87
N LEU A 270 1.86 -5.15 -13.16
CA LEU A 270 2.09 -4.63 -14.52
C LEU A 270 2.27 -5.77 -15.53
N LYS A 271 2.96 -6.85 -15.14
CA LYS A 271 3.10 -8.04 -15.98
C LYS A 271 1.73 -8.62 -16.36
N VAL A 272 0.84 -8.84 -15.39
CA VAL A 272 -0.47 -9.41 -15.69
C VAL A 272 -1.38 -8.45 -16.47
N LEU A 273 -1.24 -7.13 -16.25
CA LEU A 273 -1.92 -6.13 -17.09
C LEU A 273 -1.47 -6.23 -18.55
N PHE A 274 -0.19 -6.44 -18.80
CA PHE A 274 0.33 -6.59 -20.16
C PHE A 274 0.03 -7.98 -20.77
N GLU A 275 -0.22 -9.00 -19.96
CA GLU A 275 -0.59 -10.34 -20.43
C GLU A 275 -2.07 -10.48 -20.79
N ASP A 276 -2.95 -9.68 -20.18
CA ASP A 276 -4.40 -9.74 -20.39
C ASP A 276 -4.86 -8.79 -21.51
N SER A 277 -5.55 -9.35 -22.51
CA SER A 277 -5.98 -8.62 -23.71
C SER A 277 -7.01 -7.51 -23.46
N THR A 278 -7.62 -7.46 -22.27
CA THR A 278 -8.52 -6.38 -21.87
C THR A 278 -7.79 -5.22 -21.19
N THR A 279 -6.53 -5.41 -20.77
CA THR A 279 -5.77 -4.41 -20.00
C THR A 279 -4.42 -4.03 -20.60
N TRP A 280 -3.94 -4.74 -21.63
CA TRP A 280 -2.61 -4.52 -22.23
C TRP A 280 -2.35 -3.12 -22.82
N ASP A 281 -3.40 -2.36 -23.13
CA ASP A 281 -3.40 -1.03 -23.75
C ASP A 281 -3.78 0.07 -22.74
N LEU A 282 -3.84 -0.28 -21.44
CA LEU A 282 -4.25 0.62 -20.38
C LEU A 282 -3.24 1.77 -20.15
N ILE A 283 -1.95 1.45 -20.24
CA ILE A 283 -0.86 2.42 -19.97
C ILE A 283 -0.50 3.17 -21.24
N TYR A 284 -0.41 4.50 -21.14
CA TYR A 284 -0.03 5.35 -22.27
C TYR A 284 1.38 5.05 -22.76
N THR A 285 1.58 5.25 -24.06
CA THR A 285 2.84 4.95 -24.75
C THR A 285 4.06 5.67 -24.16
N ASN A 286 3.90 6.88 -23.64
CA ASN A 286 5.00 7.60 -22.99
C ASN A 286 5.39 6.94 -21.66
N ASP A 287 4.41 6.50 -20.89
CA ASP A 287 4.64 5.83 -19.61
C ASP A 287 5.21 4.43 -19.80
N LEU A 288 4.84 3.72 -20.88
CA LEU A 288 5.48 2.45 -21.26
C LEU A 288 6.99 2.60 -21.50
N LYS A 289 7.44 3.73 -22.07
CA LYS A 289 8.87 4.03 -22.22
C LYS A 289 9.54 4.21 -20.87
N VAL A 290 8.88 4.91 -19.93
CA VAL A 290 9.36 5.06 -18.56
C VAL A 290 9.47 3.70 -17.86
N VAL A 291 8.47 2.83 -18.02
CA VAL A 291 8.50 1.46 -17.48
C VAL A 291 9.71 0.70 -18.02
N LEU A 292 9.98 0.74 -19.33
CA LEU A 292 11.16 0.09 -19.90
C LEU A 292 12.47 0.70 -19.39
N ASP A 293 12.54 2.02 -19.25
CA ASP A 293 13.72 2.71 -18.72
C ASP A 293 14.01 2.29 -17.27
N VAL A 294 12.97 2.16 -16.44
CA VAL A 294 13.10 1.62 -15.08
C VAL A 294 13.58 0.17 -15.11
N ILE A 295 12.97 -0.70 -15.92
CA ILE A 295 13.40 -2.10 -16.05
C ILE A 295 14.89 -2.18 -16.43
N LEU A 296 15.32 -1.44 -17.45
CA LEU A 296 16.72 -1.46 -17.91
C LEU A 296 17.69 -0.96 -16.84
N ARG A 297 17.30 0.07 -16.07
CA ARG A 297 18.11 0.64 -14.99
C ARG A 297 18.18 -0.30 -13.79
N GLU A 298 17.04 -0.72 -13.26
CA GLU A 298 16.94 -1.49 -12.02
C GLU A 298 17.49 -2.91 -12.17
N THR A 299 17.27 -3.59 -13.30
CA THR A 299 17.76 -4.96 -13.53
C THR A 299 19.28 -5.10 -13.33
N ARG A 300 20.04 -4.02 -13.55
CA ARG A 300 21.50 -4.01 -13.35
C ARG A 300 21.94 -3.77 -11.90
N ASN A 301 21.07 -3.22 -11.08
CA ASN A 301 21.40 -2.71 -9.75
C ASN A 301 20.75 -3.50 -8.61
N VAL A 302 19.83 -4.42 -8.91
CA VAL A 302 19.06 -5.17 -7.92
C VAL A 302 19.51 -6.62 -7.76
N GLU A 303 19.14 -7.20 -6.63
CA GLU A 303 19.36 -8.61 -6.30
C GLU A 303 18.53 -9.55 -7.17
N ASP A 304 18.95 -10.82 -7.19
CA ASP A 304 18.50 -11.82 -8.16
C ASP A 304 16.99 -12.08 -8.19
N GLU A 305 16.30 -12.07 -7.05
CA GLU A 305 14.85 -12.29 -6.98
C GLU A 305 14.09 -11.21 -7.75
N LEU A 306 14.41 -9.95 -7.46
CA LEU A 306 13.79 -8.80 -8.09
C LEU A 306 14.22 -8.67 -9.56
N LYS A 307 15.48 -9.00 -9.86
CA LYS A 307 16.00 -9.08 -11.22
C LYS A 307 15.20 -10.07 -12.07
N CYS A 308 14.88 -11.26 -11.54
CA CYS A 308 14.02 -12.23 -12.23
C CYS A 308 12.64 -11.63 -12.54
N SER A 309 12.05 -10.89 -11.59
CA SER A 309 10.75 -10.25 -11.80
C SER A 309 10.79 -9.21 -12.92
N TYR A 310 11.79 -8.32 -12.93
CA TYR A 310 11.99 -7.34 -14.00
C TYR A 310 12.25 -7.98 -15.37
N LEU A 311 12.99 -9.08 -15.43
CA LEU A 311 13.18 -9.81 -16.68
C LEU A 311 11.87 -10.44 -17.19
N SER A 312 11.04 -10.93 -16.28
CA SER A 312 9.79 -11.63 -16.63
C SER A 312 8.72 -10.71 -17.27
N ILE A 313 8.77 -9.40 -17.01
CA ILE A 313 7.83 -8.42 -17.58
C ILE A 313 8.22 -7.97 -19.01
N LEU A 314 9.49 -8.13 -19.41
CA LEU A 314 9.97 -7.68 -20.73
C LEU A 314 9.16 -8.27 -21.89
N LYS A 315 8.84 -9.56 -21.83
CA LYS A 315 8.08 -10.24 -22.88
C LYS A 315 6.70 -9.62 -23.09
N PRO A 316 5.79 -9.63 -22.11
CA PRO A 316 4.45 -9.07 -22.33
C PRO A 316 4.52 -7.56 -22.60
N LEU A 317 5.43 -6.82 -21.97
CA LEU A 317 5.62 -5.40 -22.27
C LEU A 317 5.96 -5.16 -23.76
N ILE A 318 6.89 -5.92 -24.33
CA ILE A 318 7.35 -5.71 -25.72
C ILE A 318 6.39 -6.32 -26.74
N LEU A 319 5.84 -7.50 -26.47
CA LEU A 319 5.06 -8.24 -27.48
C LEU A 319 3.59 -7.83 -27.53
N ASN A 320 3.02 -7.41 -26.40
CA ASN A 320 1.58 -7.18 -26.30
C ASN A 320 1.18 -5.71 -26.30
N THR A 321 2.11 -4.80 -25.96
CA THR A 321 1.83 -3.36 -25.92
C THR A 321 2.35 -2.64 -27.15
N LYS A 322 1.91 -1.40 -27.35
CA LYS A 322 2.39 -0.50 -28.42
C LYS A 322 3.89 -0.20 -28.36
N LEU A 323 4.57 -0.50 -27.25
CA LEU A 323 6.02 -0.34 -27.16
C LEU A 323 6.75 -1.23 -28.19
N GLY A 324 6.18 -2.40 -28.48
CA GLY A 324 6.65 -3.35 -29.48
C GLY A 324 6.87 -2.72 -30.87
N GLU A 325 5.89 -1.94 -31.31
CA GLU A 325 5.86 -1.33 -32.63
C GLU A 325 6.83 -0.15 -32.76
N LEU A 326 7.19 0.47 -31.64
CA LEU A 326 8.07 1.63 -31.61
C LEU A 326 9.56 1.31 -31.66
N GLY A 327 9.96 0.05 -31.42
CA GLY A 327 11.37 -0.34 -31.34
C GLY A 327 12.14 0.40 -30.24
N TYR A 328 11.45 0.94 -29.22
CA TYR A 328 12.08 1.81 -28.23
C TYR A 328 13.11 1.02 -27.42
N LYS A 329 14.39 1.38 -27.56
CA LYS A 329 15.54 0.82 -26.84
C LYS A 329 15.74 -0.69 -26.98
N PHE A 330 15.31 -1.30 -28.08
CA PHE A 330 15.51 -2.75 -28.29
C PHE A 330 16.98 -3.17 -28.30
N ALA A 331 17.87 -2.36 -28.86
CA ALA A 331 19.32 -2.62 -28.79
C ALA A 331 19.84 -2.67 -27.34
N GLU A 332 19.35 -1.80 -26.44
CA GLU A 332 19.73 -1.80 -25.03
C GLU A 332 19.17 -3.02 -24.28
N VAL A 333 17.95 -3.45 -24.62
CA VAL A 333 17.34 -4.69 -24.11
C VAL A 333 18.16 -5.91 -24.53
N GLY A 334 18.48 -6.03 -25.82
CA GLY A 334 19.30 -7.13 -26.35
C GLY A 334 20.69 -7.16 -25.71
N LYS A 335 21.30 -5.99 -25.48
CA LYS A 335 22.57 -5.87 -24.77
C LYS A 335 22.47 -6.35 -23.33
N LEU A 336 21.47 -5.88 -22.57
CA LEU A 336 21.23 -6.29 -21.17
C LEU A 336 21.06 -7.81 -21.07
N LEU A 337 20.24 -8.40 -21.93
CA LEU A 337 19.97 -9.83 -21.92
C LEU A 337 21.25 -10.63 -22.23
N ASN A 338 22.02 -10.23 -23.24
CA ASN A 338 23.30 -10.88 -23.54
C ASN A 338 24.31 -10.76 -22.38
N GLU A 339 24.41 -9.59 -21.75
CA GLU A 339 25.26 -9.35 -20.58
C GLU A 339 24.95 -10.37 -19.45
N ILE A 340 23.67 -10.54 -19.13
CA ILE A 340 23.22 -11.45 -18.07
C ILE A 340 23.40 -12.92 -18.47
N VAL A 341 23.03 -13.29 -19.70
CA VAL A 341 23.10 -14.68 -20.18
C VAL A 341 24.54 -15.22 -20.16
N HIS A 342 25.51 -14.36 -20.49
CA HIS A 342 26.94 -14.67 -20.50
C HIS A 342 27.63 -14.39 -19.16
N ASP A 343 26.88 -14.00 -18.12
CA ASP A 343 27.40 -13.71 -16.80
C ASP A 343 28.54 -12.68 -16.81
N MET A 344 28.42 -11.64 -17.64
CA MET A 344 29.50 -10.67 -17.79
C MET A 344 29.79 -9.89 -16.50
N PHE A 345 28.89 -9.97 -15.52
CA PHE A 345 29.04 -9.36 -14.19
C PHE A 345 29.55 -10.36 -13.12
N GLY A 346 29.63 -11.66 -13.41
CA GLY A 346 30.22 -12.68 -12.53
C GLY A 346 29.43 -12.97 -11.24
N HIS A 347 28.17 -12.54 -11.17
CA HIS A 347 27.36 -12.56 -9.95
C HIS A 347 25.91 -13.04 -10.15
N ASP A 348 25.49 -13.37 -11.39
CA ASP A 348 24.09 -13.74 -11.65
C ASP A 348 23.82 -15.23 -11.36
N SER A 349 22.79 -15.52 -10.57
CA SER A 349 22.38 -16.92 -10.32
C SER A 349 21.77 -17.60 -11.56
N LEU A 350 21.66 -18.94 -11.49
CA LEU A 350 21.07 -19.75 -12.56
C LEU A 350 19.62 -19.37 -12.88
N PRO A 351 18.73 -19.08 -11.91
CA PRO A 351 17.38 -18.58 -12.19
C PRO A 351 17.37 -17.31 -13.04
N VAL A 352 18.18 -16.32 -12.70
CA VAL A 352 18.30 -15.06 -13.45
C VAL A 352 18.71 -15.33 -14.89
N LYS A 353 19.77 -16.12 -15.08
CA LYS A 353 20.27 -16.48 -16.42
C LYS A 353 19.22 -17.24 -17.24
N ARG A 354 18.40 -18.07 -16.59
CA ARG A 354 17.31 -18.80 -17.23
C ARG A 354 16.19 -17.86 -17.67
N GLU A 355 15.78 -16.92 -16.82
CA GLU A 355 14.73 -15.96 -17.18
C GLU A 355 15.21 -15.00 -18.27
N ALA A 356 16.47 -14.54 -18.22
CA ALA A 356 17.06 -13.74 -19.27
C ALA A 356 17.11 -14.48 -20.62
N ARG A 357 17.53 -15.76 -20.64
CA ARG A 357 17.50 -16.59 -21.85
C ARG A 357 16.10 -16.74 -22.41
N LYS A 358 15.11 -16.98 -21.54
CA LYS A 358 13.71 -17.12 -21.93
C LYS A 358 13.18 -15.82 -22.54
N ALA A 359 13.41 -14.69 -21.87
CA ALA A 359 13.04 -13.37 -22.38
C ALA A 359 13.69 -13.11 -23.75
N PHE A 360 14.99 -13.39 -23.90
CA PHE A 360 15.72 -13.23 -25.15
C PHE A 360 15.09 -14.02 -26.30
N VAL A 361 14.84 -15.32 -26.11
CA VAL A 361 14.21 -16.17 -27.13
C VAL A 361 12.81 -15.69 -27.48
N ASP A 362 12.04 -15.26 -26.48
CA ASP A 362 10.66 -14.82 -26.67
C ASP A 362 10.56 -13.53 -27.52
N ILE A 363 11.52 -12.60 -27.37
CA ILE A 363 11.50 -11.30 -28.06
C ILE A 363 12.52 -11.18 -29.21
N GLU A 364 13.31 -12.22 -29.48
CA GLU A 364 14.41 -12.21 -30.46
C GLU A 364 13.99 -11.65 -31.82
N ARG A 365 12.81 -12.07 -32.31
CA ARG A 365 12.26 -11.64 -33.60
C ARG A 365 11.99 -10.13 -33.68
N MET A 366 11.72 -9.49 -32.54
CA MET A 366 11.50 -8.05 -32.45
C MET A 366 12.85 -7.32 -32.41
N LEU A 367 13.84 -7.87 -31.69
CA LEU A 367 15.18 -7.27 -31.57
C LEU A 367 15.96 -7.26 -32.89
N ILE A 368 15.72 -8.23 -33.78
CA ILE A 368 16.41 -8.33 -35.07
C ILE A 368 15.84 -7.35 -36.12
N ARG A 369 14.61 -6.85 -35.96
CA ARG A 369 13.97 -5.95 -36.94
C ARG A 369 14.65 -4.59 -37.08
N ASP A 370 15.45 -4.18 -36.11
CA ASP A 370 16.16 -2.90 -36.08
C ASP A 370 17.64 -3.00 -36.52
N PHE A 371 18.07 -4.14 -37.07
CA PHE A 371 19.40 -4.34 -37.66
C PHE A 371 19.39 -4.41 -39.20
#